data_AF-A0A950N580-F1
#
_entry.id   AF-A0A950N580-F1
#
_cell.length_a   1.000
_cell.length_b   1.000
_cell.length_c   1.000
_cell.angle_alpha   90.00
_cell.angle_beta   90.00
_cell.angle_gamma   90.00
#
_symmetry.space_group_name_H-M   'P 1'
#
loop_
_entity.id
_entity.type
_entity.pdbx_description
1 polymer ?
#
loop_
_entity_poly.entity_id
_entity_poly.type
_entity_poly.pdbx_seq_one_letter_code
_entity_poly.pdbx_strand_id
1 'polypeptide(L)'
;MKSTLFKFAAFASCIALHPPALGSHAGGNHQDLLPGRFECPAGTTVTANRTWSEFTSGRIIETQTMLGRHTATEYQRRIAEQNAKVFFKQLTPAKRAVLREKHVRTVLIPTVRSQQTSPKAKAVMMRFSMQEETLVDAEVYEFQTQPPAGTVARYTGSDPEYVGQ
;
A
#
# COMPACT_ATOMS: atom_id res chain seq x y z
N MET A 1 -12.13 -1.26 47.38
CA MET A 1 -11.76 -0.81 46.02
C MET A 1 -12.97 -0.13 45.40
N LYS A 2 -12.87 1.16 45.07
CA LYS A 2 -13.98 2.02 44.63
C LYS A 2 -13.95 2.12 43.10
N SER A 3 -15.04 1.79 42.41
CA SER A 3 -15.22 2.00 40.97
C SER A 3 -15.96 3.31 40.71
N THR A 4 -15.33 4.24 40.01
CA THR A 4 -15.97 5.48 39.54
C THR A 4 -16.11 5.46 38.03
N LEU A 5 -17.38 5.41 37.59
CA LEU A 5 -17.87 5.65 36.24
C LEU A 5 -17.58 7.10 35.84
N PHE A 6 -16.96 7.33 34.68
CA PHE A 6 -16.89 8.65 34.05
C PHE A 6 -17.76 8.67 32.79
N LYS A 7 -18.78 9.54 32.80
CA LYS A 7 -19.60 9.92 31.65
C LYS A 7 -18.97 11.16 31.02
N PHE A 8 -18.70 11.15 29.71
CA PHE A 8 -18.33 12.34 28.95
C PHE A 8 -19.52 12.85 28.16
N ALA A 9 -19.89 14.10 28.44
CA ALA A 9 -20.90 14.86 27.74
C ALA A 9 -20.33 15.47 26.45
N ALA A 10 -21.14 15.45 25.39
CA ALA A 10 -20.88 16.12 24.13
C ALA A 10 -21.07 17.64 24.27
N PHE A 11 -20.17 18.42 23.67
CA PHE A 11 -20.35 19.85 23.45
C PHE A 11 -20.34 20.12 21.95
N ALA A 12 -21.48 20.58 21.44
CA ALA A 12 -21.64 21.17 20.12
C ALA A 12 -21.36 22.67 20.22
N SER A 13 -20.57 23.21 19.29
CA SER A 13 -20.42 24.65 19.10
C SER A 13 -20.57 24.96 17.61
N CYS A 14 -21.63 25.71 17.28
CA CYS A 14 -21.91 26.26 15.96
C CYS A 14 -21.36 27.68 15.89
N ILE A 15 -20.68 28.05 14.80
CA ILE A 15 -20.55 29.45 14.37
C ILE A 15 -20.79 29.50 12.85
N ALA A 16 -21.82 30.24 12.47
CA ALA A 16 -22.20 30.55 11.09
C ALA A 16 -21.63 31.91 10.68
N LEU A 17 -21.25 32.12 9.42
CA LEU A 17 -21.25 33.43 8.77
C LEU A 17 -21.17 33.35 7.23
N HIS A 18 -22.32 33.71 6.61
CA HIS A 18 -22.58 34.44 5.36
C HIS A 18 -21.98 34.07 3.97
N PRO A 19 -22.83 34.04 2.90
CA PRO A 19 -22.45 34.07 1.48
C PRO A 19 -22.58 35.49 0.87
N PRO A 20 -22.11 35.69 -0.38
CA PRO A 20 -22.96 36.38 -1.34
C PRO A 20 -22.99 35.73 -2.74
N ALA A 21 -24.10 36.04 -3.39
CA ALA A 21 -24.61 35.55 -4.68
C ALA A 21 -23.98 36.24 -5.91
N LEU A 22 -24.13 35.63 -7.09
CA LEU A 22 -24.89 36.15 -8.24
C LEU A 22 -24.69 35.22 -9.46
N GLY A 23 -25.76 34.59 -9.97
CA GLY A 23 -26.29 34.86 -11.31
C GLY A 23 -25.77 33.86 -12.36
N SER A 24 -26.50 33.36 -13.35
CA SER A 24 -27.84 33.68 -13.84
C SER A 24 -28.22 32.63 -14.91
N HIS A 25 -29.47 32.14 -14.86
CA HIS A 25 -30.41 31.76 -15.95
C HIS A 25 -29.97 30.82 -17.11
N ALA A 26 -30.79 29.92 -17.67
CA ALA A 26 -32.23 29.64 -17.56
C ALA A 26 -32.57 28.31 -18.27
N GLY A 27 -33.71 27.70 -17.90
CA GLY A 27 -34.40 26.69 -18.70
C GLY A 27 -35.23 25.72 -17.84
N GLY A 28 -36.40 26.16 -17.37
CA GLY A 28 -37.24 25.42 -16.43
C GLY A 28 -38.28 24.47 -17.06
N ASN A 29 -38.84 23.61 -16.21
CA ASN A 29 -40.28 23.36 -16.16
C ASN A 29 -40.68 22.98 -14.72
N HIS A 30 -41.81 23.54 -14.31
CA HIS A 30 -42.30 23.73 -12.95
C HIS A 30 -43.51 22.80 -12.75
N GLN A 31 -43.51 21.94 -11.71
CA GLN A 31 -44.72 21.49 -10.99
C GLN A 31 -44.38 21.25 -9.50
N ASP A 32 -44.99 22.07 -8.65
CA ASP A 32 -45.61 21.82 -7.33
C ASP A 32 -44.81 21.40 -6.06
N LEU A 33 -44.47 22.43 -5.28
CA LEU A 33 -44.70 22.75 -3.84
C LEU A 33 -45.01 21.67 -2.75
N LEU A 34 -44.02 21.53 -1.83
CA LEU A 34 -44.05 21.48 -0.34
C LEU A 34 -44.49 20.21 0.43
N PRO A 35 -44.08 20.04 1.72
CA PRO A 35 -42.74 20.18 2.29
C PRO A 35 -42.41 19.00 3.23
N GLY A 36 -41.25 18.34 3.11
CA GLY A 36 -40.92 17.30 4.09
C GLY A 36 -39.65 16.55 3.82
N ARG A 37 -38.62 16.89 4.60
CA ARG A 37 -37.44 16.06 4.88
C ARG A 37 -36.44 15.94 3.71
N PHE A 38 -35.55 16.93 3.63
CA PHE A 38 -34.19 16.69 3.15
C PHE A 38 -33.52 15.68 4.07
N GLU A 39 -33.51 14.42 3.68
CA GLU A 39 -32.50 13.47 4.16
C GLU A 39 -31.18 13.88 3.52
N CYS A 40 -30.38 14.64 4.25
CA CYS A 40 -28.96 14.72 3.97
C CYS A 40 -28.35 13.35 4.34
N PRO A 41 -27.76 12.57 3.42
CA PRO A 41 -26.76 11.59 3.82
C PRO A 41 -25.53 12.36 4.30
N ALA A 42 -25.54 12.73 5.57
CA ALA A 42 -24.38 13.22 6.27
C ALA A 42 -23.35 12.09 6.36
N GLY A 43 -22.11 12.41 5.98
CA GLY A 43 -20.96 11.60 6.35
C GLY A 43 -20.50 10.62 5.28
N THR A 44 -20.01 11.14 4.14
CA THR A 44 -18.78 10.55 3.60
C THR A 44 -17.65 10.93 4.56
N THR A 45 -17.63 10.28 5.71
CA THR A 45 -16.35 10.00 6.34
C THR A 45 -15.67 9.12 5.29
N VAL A 46 -14.64 9.64 4.64
CA VAL A 46 -13.57 8.78 4.13
C VAL A 46 -12.98 8.17 5.38
N THR A 47 -13.69 7.19 5.94
CA THR A 47 -13.09 6.19 6.76
C THR A 47 -12.13 5.55 5.78
N ALA A 48 -10.86 5.94 5.88
CA ALA A 48 -9.75 5.15 5.39
C ALA A 48 -9.74 3.85 6.20
N ASN A 49 -10.82 3.08 6.07
CA ASN A 49 -10.82 1.66 6.22
C ASN A 49 -9.90 1.20 5.11
N ARG A 50 -8.59 1.16 5.41
CA ARG A 50 -7.73 0.07 4.97
C ARG A 50 -8.34 -1.22 5.52
N THR A 51 -9.52 -1.56 5.02
CA THR A 51 -9.96 -2.94 4.95
C THR A 51 -8.87 -3.58 4.13
N TRP A 52 -8.14 -4.47 4.80
CA TRP A 52 -7.24 -5.40 4.17
C TRP A 52 -8.05 -6.08 3.09
N SER A 53 -7.93 -5.54 1.88
CA SER A 53 -8.64 -6.05 0.72
C SER A 53 -8.30 -7.52 0.70
N GLU A 54 -9.34 -8.35 0.80
CA GLU A 54 -9.26 -9.76 0.56
C GLU A 54 -8.43 -9.92 -0.70
N PHE A 55 -7.23 -10.47 -0.55
CA PHE A 55 -6.42 -10.87 -1.67
C PHE A 55 -7.19 -12.02 -2.32
N THR A 56 -8.22 -11.69 -3.12
CA THR A 56 -8.61 -12.51 -4.26
C THR A 56 -7.29 -12.81 -4.94
N SER A 57 -6.91 -14.08 -4.89
CA SER A 57 -5.66 -14.61 -5.39
C SER A 57 -5.63 -14.53 -6.92
N GLY A 58 -5.71 -13.31 -7.45
CA GLY A 58 -5.48 -12.96 -8.82
C GLY A 58 -4.01 -13.17 -9.07
N ARG A 59 -3.71 -14.21 -9.86
CA ARG A 59 -2.40 -14.55 -10.40
C ARG A 59 -1.89 -13.41 -11.30
N ILE A 60 -1.55 -12.26 -10.75
CA ILE A 60 -0.80 -11.28 -11.53
C ILE A 60 0.68 -11.66 -11.38
N ILE A 61 1.12 -12.59 -12.22
CA ILE A 61 2.55 -12.78 -12.49
C ILE A 61 2.91 -11.65 -13.44
N GLU A 62 3.33 -10.51 -12.90
CA GLU A 62 3.85 -9.44 -13.74
C GLU A 62 5.24 -9.85 -14.22
N THR A 63 5.40 -9.89 -15.54
CA THR A 63 6.73 -9.96 -16.14
C THR A 63 7.39 -8.61 -15.93
N GLN A 64 8.30 -8.56 -14.97
CA GLN A 64 9.04 -7.36 -14.61
C GLN A 64 10.20 -7.14 -15.58
N THR A 65 10.36 -5.91 -16.07
CA THR A 65 11.56 -5.52 -16.82
C THR A 65 12.62 -5.00 -15.84
N MET A 66 13.60 -5.85 -15.55
CA MET A 66 14.82 -5.44 -14.82
C MET A 66 15.66 -4.54 -15.73
N LEU A 67 16.00 -3.34 -15.25
CA LEU A 67 16.89 -2.42 -15.95
C LEU A 67 18.36 -2.78 -15.76
N GLY A 68 18.70 -3.31 -14.59
CA GLY A 68 20.06 -3.67 -14.24
C GLY A 68 20.18 -4.08 -12.79
N ARG A 69 21.40 -4.39 -12.40
CA ARG A 69 21.78 -4.69 -11.02
C ARG A 69 23.15 -4.13 -10.70
N HIS A 70 23.38 -3.76 -9.46
CA HIS A 70 24.68 -3.32 -8.95
C HIS A 70 24.91 -3.82 -7.54
N THR A 71 26.17 -3.84 -7.10
CA THR A 71 26.51 -4.17 -5.71
C THR A 71 25.87 -3.18 -4.75
N ALA A 72 25.14 -3.68 -3.76
CA ALA A 72 24.47 -2.86 -2.77
C ALA A 72 25.46 -2.04 -1.94
N THR A 73 25.17 -0.76 -1.76
CA THR A 73 25.85 0.05 -0.74
C THR A 73 25.46 -0.42 0.67
N GLU A 74 26.32 -0.14 1.67
CA GLU A 74 26.02 -0.45 3.07
C GLU A 74 24.69 0.16 3.53
N TYR A 75 24.41 1.38 3.08
CA TYR A 75 23.18 2.06 3.44
C TYR A 75 21.95 1.36 2.85
N GLN A 76 22.01 0.95 1.58
CA GLN A 76 20.94 0.18 0.95
C GLN A 76 20.69 -1.15 1.66
N ARG A 77 21.75 -1.87 2.05
CA ARG A 77 21.61 -3.12 2.81
C ARG A 77 20.90 -2.90 4.14
N ARG A 78 21.35 -1.90 4.92
CA ARG A 78 20.74 -1.58 6.22
C ARG A 78 19.25 -1.24 6.10
N ILE A 79 18.87 -0.44 5.11
CA ILE A 79 17.46 -0.08 4.87
C ILE A 79 16.66 -1.31 4.44
N ALA A 80 17.20 -2.12 3.52
CA ALA A 80 16.53 -3.32 3.06
C ALA A 80 16.30 -4.33 4.21
N GLU A 81 17.31 -4.54 5.07
CA GLU A 81 17.20 -5.41 6.24
C GLU A 81 16.18 -4.90 7.27
N GLN A 82 16.11 -3.59 7.50
CA GLN A 82 15.09 -2.99 8.36
C GLN A 82 13.69 -3.24 7.80
N ASN A 83 13.50 -3.02 6.50
CA ASN A 83 12.23 -3.27 5.82
C ASN A 83 11.88 -4.76 5.83
N ALA A 84 12.85 -5.65 5.61
CA ALA A 84 12.65 -7.10 5.65
C ALA A 84 12.18 -7.56 7.04
N LYS A 85 12.77 -7.03 8.12
CA LYS A 85 12.33 -7.32 9.49
C LYS A 85 10.88 -6.90 9.73
N VAL A 86 10.46 -5.76 9.19
CA VAL A 86 9.06 -5.30 9.30
C VAL A 86 8.15 -6.24 8.49
N PHE A 87 8.55 -6.56 7.27
CA PHE A 87 7.82 -7.46 6.37
C PHE A 87 7.60 -8.85 6.99
N PHE A 88 8.67 -9.51 7.44
CA PHE A 88 8.58 -10.84 8.04
C PHE A 88 7.77 -10.84 9.34
N LYS A 89 7.77 -9.75 10.13
CA LYS A 89 6.89 -9.63 11.30
C LYS A 89 5.41 -9.57 10.94
N GLN A 90 5.07 -8.95 9.81
CA GLN A 90 3.69 -8.82 9.34
C GLN A 90 3.21 -10.06 8.56
N LEU A 91 4.13 -10.93 8.17
CA LEU A 91 3.83 -12.09 7.34
C LEU A 91 3.18 -13.21 8.17
N THR A 92 1.87 -13.40 7.98
CA THR A 92 1.11 -14.42 8.71
C THR A 92 1.52 -15.85 8.30
N PRO A 93 1.41 -16.84 9.21
CA PRO A 93 1.73 -18.23 8.88
C PRO A 93 0.94 -18.79 7.69
N ALA A 94 -0.33 -18.40 7.55
CA ALA A 94 -1.17 -18.76 6.42
C ALA A 94 -0.60 -18.24 5.09
N LYS A 95 -0.15 -16.98 5.03
CA LYS A 95 0.48 -16.42 3.83
C LYS A 95 1.80 -17.13 3.50
N ARG A 96 2.61 -17.47 4.51
CA ARG A 96 3.86 -18.26 4.29
C ARG A 96 3.56 -19.63 3.68
N ALA A 97 2.53 -20.31 4.15
CA ALA A 97 2.14 -21.61 3.62
C ALA A 97 1.76 -21.52 2.13
N VAL A 98 0.93 -20.53 1.77
CA VAL A 98 0.53 -20.27 0.38
C VAL A 98 1.74 -19.95 -0.51
N LEU A 99 2.70 -19.16 -0.03
CA LEU A 99 3.91 -18.83 -0.79
C LEU A 99 4.82 -20.05 -0.98
N ARG A 100 4.93 -20.92 0.03
CA ARG A 100 5.67 -22.19 -0.07
C ARG A 100 5.05 -23.15 -1.07
N GLU A 101 3.72 -23.29 -1.08
CA GLU A 101 2.98 -24.12 -2.04
C GLU A 101 3.18 -23.63 -3.48
N LYS A 102 3.28 -22.31 -3.67
CA LYS A 102 3.58 -21.69 -4.96
C LYS A 102 5.07 -21.72 -5.32
N HIS A 103 5.90 -22.42 -4.54
CA HIS A 103 7.35 -22.49 -4.69
C HIS A 103 8.06 -21.13 -4.69
N VAL A 104 7.48 -20.11 -4.05
CA VAL A 104 8.10 -18.79 -3.91
C VAL A 104 9.10 -18.86 -2.75
N ARG A 105 10.39 -18.87 -3.10
CA ARG A 105 11.50 -19.00 -2.14
C ARG A 105 12.12 -17.67 -1.75
N THR A 106 11.92 -16.65 -2.58
CA THR A 106 12.52 -15.33 -2.42
C THR A 106 11.45 -14.24 -2.35
N VAL A 107 11.78 -13.17 -1.64
CA VAL A 107 10.99 -11.94 -1.57
C VAL A 107 11.87 -10.74 -1.96
N LEU A 108 11.32 -9.88 -2.81
CA LEU A 108 11.85 -8.58 -3.16
C LEU A 108 11.43 -7.56 -2.11
N ILE A 109 12.40 -7.01 -1.40
CA ILE A 109 12.19 -6.00 -0.37
C ILE A 109 12.70 -4.65 -0.90
N PRO A 110 11.89 -3.58 -0.83
CA PRO A 110 12.30 -2.27 -1.30
C PRO A 110 13.46 -1.70 -0.48
N THR A 111 14.36 -1.00 -1.17
CA THR A 111 15.43 -0.20 -0.58
C THR A 111 15.50 1.19 -1.23
N VAL A 112 16.52 1.96 -0.88
CA VAL A 112 16.73 3.33 -1.34
C VAL A 112 17.58 3.39 -2.61
N ARG A 113 17.43 4.49 -3.36
CA ARG A 113 18.29 4.82 -4.50
C ARG A 113 19.65 5.30 -4.00
N SER A 114 20.71 4.95 -4.72
CA SER A 114 22.08 5.43 -4.53
C SER A 114 22.55 6.21 -5.77
N GLN A 115 23.77 6.76 -5.72
CA GLN A 115 24.40 7.38 -6.90
C GLN A 115 24.65 6.38 -8.05
N GLN A 116 24.75 5.09 -7.73
CA GLN A 116 24.93 4.02 -8.71
C GLN A 116 23.60 3.58 -9.35
N THR A 117 22.47 3.94 -8.73
CA THR A 117 21.14 3.61 -9.25
C THR A 117 20.88 4.38 -10.54
N SER A 118 20.43 3.67 -11.58
CA SER A 118 20.07 4.31 -12.84
C SER A 118 19.02 5.40 -12.63
N PRO A 119 19.11 6.55 -13.31
CA PRO A 119 18.06 7.56 -13.27
C PRO A 119 16.72 7.02 -13.80
N LYS A 120 16.76 6.01 -14.68
CA LYS A 120 15.58 5.37 -15.26
C LYS A 120 14.87 4.39 -14.31
N ALA A 121 15.53 3.98 -13.22
CA ALA A 121 14.92 3.09 -12.24
C ALA A 121 13.70 3.74 -11.58
N LYS A 122 12.59 2.99 -11.53
CA LYS A 122 11.38 3.36 -10.80
C LYS A 122 11.28 2.67 -9.45
N ALA A 123 11.81 1.45 -9.35
CA ALA A 123 11.94 0.75 -8.09
C ALA A 123 13.33 0.13 -7.93
N VAL A 124 13.74 0.00 -6.68
CA VAL A 124 15.04 -0.51 -6.26
C VAL A 124 14.80 -1.49 -5.13
N MET A 125 15.17 -2.75 -5.32
CA MET A 125 14.83 -3.81 -4.37
C MET A 125 16.00 -4.78 -4.18
N MET A 126 15.98 -5.48 -3.05
CA MET A 126 16.93 -6.54 -2.72
C MET A 126 16.20 -7.84 -2.43
N ARG A 127 16.87 -8.96 -2.65
CA ARG A 127 16.27 -10.29 -2.52
C ARG A 127 16.57 -10.89 -1.15
N PHE A 128 15.53 -11.36 -0.49
CA PHE A 128 15.62 -12.07 0.79
C PHE A 128 15.05 -13.48 0.67
N SER A 129 15.65 -14.41 1.39
CA SER A 129 15.16 -15.78 1.54
C SER A 129 13.94 -15.80 2.44
N MET A 130 12.86 -16.43 1.98
CA MET A 130 11.67 -16.65 2.79
C MET A 130 11.88 -17.72 3.88
N GLN A 131 12.92 -18.55 3.74
CA GLN A 131 13.21 -19.65 4.67
C GLN A 131 14.16 -19.19 5.78
N GLU A 132 15.23 -18.51 5.41
CA GLU A 132 16.28 -18.08 6.33
C GLU A 132 16.05 -16.65 6.84
N GLU A 133 15.12 -15.89 6.25
CA GLU A 133 14.87 -14.47 6.53
C GLU A 133 16.13 -13.58 6.37
N THR A 134 17.04 -14.00 5.49
CA THR A 134 18.34 -13.35 5.22
C THR A 134 18.47 -12.93 3.76
N LEU A 135 19.46 -12.08 3.48
CA LEU A 135 19.78 -11.63 2.14
C LEU A 135 20.24 -12.81 1.25
N VAL A 136 19.71 -12.89 0.03
CA VAL A 136 20.11 -13.93 -0.95
C VAL A 136 21.43 -13.59 -1.61
N ASP A 137 21.60 -12.32 -1.98
CA ASP A 137 22.76 -11.79 -2.66
C ASP A 137 22.99 -10.33 -2.24
N ALA A 138 24.23 -9.84 -2.38
CA ALA A 138 24.57 -8.46 -2.07
C ALA A 138 24.24 -7.50 -3.22
N GLU A 139 23.26 -7.82 -4.06
CA GLU A 139 22.89 -7.04 -5.24
C GLU A 139 21.60 -6.24 -5.01
N VAL A 140 21.57 -5.08 -5.64
CA VAL A 140 20.39 -4.24 -5.76
C VAL A 140 19.85 -4.37 -7.16
N TYR A 141 18.58 -4.71 -7.27
CA TYR A 141 17.86 -4.87 -8.51
C TYR A 141 17.07 -3.61 -8.84
N GLU A 142 17.21 -3.15 -10.06
CA GLU A 142 16.55 -1.95 -10.55
C GLU A 142 15.46 -2.31 -11.55
N PHE A 143 14.27 -1.75 -11.38
CA PHE A 143 13.12 -2.05 -12.20
C PHE A 143 12.63 -0.80 -12.93
N GLN A 144 12.21 -0.99 -14.19
CA GLN A 144 11.65 0.08 -15.01
C GLN A 144 10.23 0.45 -14.58
N THR A 145 9.51 -0.51 -14.02
CA THR A 145 8.17 -0.36 -13.44
C THR A 145 8.24 -0.77 -11.99
N GLN A 146 7.44 -0.15 -11.12
CA GLN A 146 7.39 -0.58 -9.72
C GLN A 146 6.57 -1.87 -9.62
N PRO A 147 7.15 -2.98 -9.11
CA PRO A 147 6.36 -4.17 -8.85
C PRO A 147 5.23 -3.90 -7.85
N PRO A 148 4.00 -4.38 -8.10
CA PRO A 148 2.90 -4.22 -7.17
C PRO A 148 3.19 -5.00 -5.90
N ALA A 149 3.22 -4.29 -4.79
CA ALA A 149 3.49 -4.91 -3.49
C ALA A 149 2.38 -5.92 -3.13
N GLY A 150 2.77 -7.05 -2.56
CA GLY A 150 1.87 -8.16 -2.25
C GLY A 150 1.60 -9.12 -3.41
N THR A 151 2.26 -8.95 -4.55
CA THR A 151 2.13 -9.86 -5.70
C THR A 151 3.34 -10.77 -5.85
N VAL A 152 3.25 -11.73 -6.76
CA VAL A 152 4.37 -12.59 -7.16
C VAL A 152 4.88 -12.08 -8.51
N ALA A 153 6.07 -11.52 -8.52
CA ALA A 153 6.77 -11.10 -9.73
C ALA A 153 7.57 -12.27 -10.31
N ARG A 154 7.76 -12.27 -11.64
CA ARG A 154 8.72 -13.16 -12.30
C ARG A 154 9.47 -12.38 -13.37
N TYR A 155 10.75 -12.66 -13.54
CA TYR A 155 11.55 -12.17 -14.66
C TYR A 155 11.87 -13.33 -15.61
N THR A 156 12.12 -13.01 -16.87
CA THR A 156 12.38 -14.04 -17.90
C THR A 156 13.61 -14.87 -17.49
N GLY A 157 13.43 -16.19 -17.42
CA GLY A 157 14.50 -17.10 -17.00
C GLY A 157 14.71 -17.21 -15.48
N SER A 158 13.79 -16.70 -14.65
CA SER A 158 13.91 -16.76 -13.20
C SER A 158 12.82 -17.55 -12.49
N ASP A 159 13.09 -17.81 -11.22
CA ASP A 159 12.10 -18.25 -10.24
C ASP A 159 11.14 -17.11 -9.87
N PRO A 160 9.91 -17.44 -9.44
CA PRO A 160 8.95 -16.45 -8.96
C PRO A 160 9.38 -15.86 -7.60
N GLU A 161 9.20 -14.55 -7.45
CA GLU A 161 9.60 -13.79 -6.26
C GLU A 161 8.41 -13.01 -5.71
N TYR A 162 8.20 -13.03 -4.39
CA TYR A 162 7.14 -12.23 -3.77
C TYR A 162 7.59 -10.78 -3.64
N VAL A 163 6.70 -9.80 -3.79
CA VAL A 163 7.04 -8.38 -3.58
C VAL A 163 6.56 -7.96 -2.19
N GLY A 164 7.50 -7.58 -1.32
CA GLY A 164 7.19 -7.09 0.03
C GLY A 164 6.47 -5.74 0.04
N GLN A 165 5.66 -5.51 1.07
CA GLN A 165 5.03 -4.21 1.40
C GLN A 165 5.84 -3.48 2.46
#